data_AF-A0A364XXV6-F1
#
_entry.id   AF-A0A364XXV6-F1
#
_cell.length_a   1.000
_cell.length_b   1.000
_cell.length_c   1.000
_cell.angle_alpha   90.00
_cell.angle_beta   90.00
_cell.angle_gamma   90.00
#
_symmetry.space_group_name_H-M   'P 1'
#
loop_
_entity.id
_entity.type
_entity.pdbx_description
1 polymer ?
#
loop_
_entity_poly.entity_id
_entity_poly.type
_entity_poly.pdbx_seq_one_letter_code
_entity_poly.pdbx_strand_id
1 'polypeptide(L)'
;MDMEKQKSSKKELKGLINDTLQEAISRLALPEPTKKVKKLIYRNAKKLATVYSDMMKREEKKKRKLERADAAPKIKKAKKVKKPALAEAM
;
A
#
# COMPACT_ATOMS: atom_id res chain seq x y z
N MET A 1 -19.77 -5.87 14.78
CA MET A 1 -19.17 -4.59 14.33
C MET A 1 -18.04 -4.97 13.39
N ASP A 2 -18.40 -5.29 12.16
CA ASP A 2 -17.44 -5.61 11.11
C ASP A 2 -16.57 -4.37 10.87
N MET A 3 -15.27 -4.48 11.19
CA MET A 3 -14.29 -3.54 10.66
C MET A 3 -14.22 -3.82 9.15
N GLU A 4 -15.15 -3.21 8.41
CA GLU A 4 -15.06 -3.11 6.97
C GLU A 4 -13.63 -2.68 6.64
N LYS A 5 -13.01 -3.41 5.73
CA LYS A 5 -11.66 -3.15 5.25
C LYS A 5 -11.66 -1.78 4.57
N GLN A 6 -11.57 -0.70 5.36
CA GLN A 6 -11.36 0.65 4.90
C GLN A 6 -9.97 0.69 4.29
N LYS A 7 -9.90 0.31 3.02
CA LYS A 7 -8.78 0.68 2.16
C LYS A 7 -8.84 2.19 2.06
N SER A 8 -8.20 2.87 3.00
CA SER A 8 -8.10 4.33 3.02
C SER A 8 -7.54 4.78 1.68
N SER A 9 -8.44 5.30 0.84
CA SER A 9 -8.09 5.67 -0.52
C SER A 9 -7.11 6.83 -0.46
N LYS A 10 -6.17 6.92 -1.40
CA LYS A 10 -5.22 8.06 -1.46
C LYS A 10 -5.96 9.41 -1.46
N LYS A 11 -7.19 9.44 -1.99
CA LYS A 11 -8.06 10.63 -1.98
C LYS A 11 -8.53 10.99 -0.56
N GLU A 12 -8.93 10.01 0.24
CA GLU A 12 -9.37 10.19 1.62
C GLU A 12 -8.21 10.64 2.50
N LEU A 13 -7.06 9.97 2.41
CA LEU A 13 -5.83 10.37 3.11
C LEU A 13 -5.44 11.82 2.78
N LYS A 14 -5.56 12.21 1.51
CA LYS A 14 -5.26 13.57 1.09
C LYS A 14 -6.24 14.60 1.66
N GLY A 15 -7.54 14.28 1.69
CA GLY A 15 -8.56 15.15 2.31
C GLY A 15 -8.27 15.32 3.80
N LEU A 16 -8.16 14.20 4.52
CA LEU A 16 -7.91 14.17 5.96
C LEU A 16 -6.67 14.98 6.36
N ILE A 17 -5.54 14.78 5.66
CA ILE A 17 -4.29 15.51 5.93
C ILE A 17 -4.43 16.99 5.61
N ASN A 18 -5.13 17.35 4.53
CA ASN A 18 -5.32 18.75 4.18
C ASN A 18 -6.18 19.47 5.23
N ASP A 19 -7.27 18.84 5.67
CA ASP A 19 -8.21 19.43 6.61
C ASP A 19 -7.57 19.60 7.99
N THR A 20 -6.83 18.59 8.47
CA THR A 20 -6.06 18.69 9.73
C THR A 20 -4.98 19.76 9.69
N LEU A 21 -4.23 19.87 8.58
CA LEU A 21 -3.24 20.95 8.43
C LEU A 21 -3.90 22.33 8.42
N GLN A 22 -5.06 22.45 7.78
CA GLN A 22 -5.79 23.70 7.70
C GLN A 22 -6.37 24.09 9.06
N GLU A 23 -6.89 23.13 9.82
CA GLU A 23 -7.36 23.34 11.19
C GLU A 23 -6.23 23.76 12.13
N ALA A 24 -5.08 23.08 12.07
CA ALA A 24 -3.91 23.42 12.87
C ALA A 24 -3.41 24.85 12.61
N ILE A 25 -3.44 25.29 11.35
CA ILE A 25 -3.04 26.64 10.96
C ILE A 25 -4.08 27.68 11.36
N SER A 26 -5.38 27.37 11.28
CA SER A 26 -6.44 28.26 11.74
C SER A 26 -6.44 28.44 13.27
N ARG A 27 -5.95 27.44 14.02
CA ARG A 27 -5.79 27.53 15.49
C ARG A 27 -4.59 28.34 15.91
N LEU A 28 -3.58 28.48 15.04
CA LEU A 28 -2.53 29.48 15.24
C LEU A 28 -3.16 30.84 14.97
N ALA A 29 -3.03 31.79 15.90
CA ALA A 29 -3.52 33.17 15.77
C ALA A 29 -2.74 33.97 14.71
N LEU A 30 -2.71 33.43 13.49
CA LEU A 30 -2.04 33.97 12.33
C LEU A 30 -3.05 34.77 11.51
N PRO A 31 -2.59 35.81 10.80
CA PRO A 31 -3.43 36.49 9.82
C PRO A 31 -3.93 35.51 8.75
N GLU A 32 -5.05 35.85 8.11
CA GLU A 32 -5.66 34.96 7.12
C GLU A 32 -4.64 34.46 6.09
N PRO A 33 -4.58 33.13 5.84
CA PRO A 33 -3.57 32.58 4.97
C PRO A 33 -3.76 33.05 3.52
N THR A 34 -2.73 33.71 3.00
CA THR A 34 -2.70 34.16 1.60
C THR A 34 -2.81 32.98 0.62
N LYS A 35 -3.18 33.26 -0.64
CA LYS A 35 -3.28 32.23 -1.71
C LYS A 35 -1.99 31.40 -1.87
N LYS A 36 -0.81 31.98 -1.61
CA LYS A 36 0.48 31.28 -1.67
C LYS A 36 0.62 30.27 -0.54
N VAL A 37 0.23 30.63 0.67
CA VAL A 37 0.24 29.75 1.85
C VAL A 37 -0.72 28.58 1.66
N LYS A 38 -1.95 28.85 1.20
CA LYS A 38 -2.93 27.80 0.87
C LYS A 38 -2.39 26.79 -0.16
N LYS A 39 -1.72 27.26 -1.22
CA LYS A 39 -1.06 26.39 -2.21
C LYS A 39 0.07 25.56 -1.61
N LEU A 40 0.85 26.13 -0.68
CA LEU A 40 1.94 25.42 -0.02
C LEU A 40 1.42 24.27 0.86
N ILE A 41 0.39 24.55 1.67
CA ILE A 41 -0.29 23.55 2.52
C ILE A 41 -0.80 22.41 1.65
N TYR A 42 -1.52 22.71 0.58
CA TYR A 42 -2.06 21.71 -0.34
C TYR A 42 -0.97 20.83 -0.99
N ARG A 43 0.15 21.43 -1.41
CA ARG A 43 1.29 20.68 -1.98
C ARG A 43 1.92 19.74 -0.94
N ASN A 44 2.07 20.21 0.30
CA ASN A 44 2.61 19.40 1.39
C ASN A 44 1.65 18.27 1.78
N ALA A 45 0.35 18.55 1.89
CA ALA A 45 -0.68 17.53 2.13
C ALA A 45 -0.65 16.42 1.07
N LYS A 46 -0.53 16.79 -0.21
CA LYS A 46 -0.40 15.82 -1.32
C LYS A 46 0.86 14.95 -1.20
N LYS A 47 1.99 15.52 -0.78
CA LYS A 47 3.24 14.77 -0.56
C LYS A 47 3.09 13.78 0.60
N LEU A 48 2.60 14.24 1.75
CA LEU A 48 2.37 13.41 2.93
C LEU A 48 1.41 12.26 2.63
N ALA A 49 0.28 12.53 1.98
CA ALA A 49 -0.68 11.49 1.57
C ALA A 49 -0.06 10.46 0.62
N THR A 50 0.86 10.88 -0.25
CA THR A 50 1.57 9.97 -1.16
C THR A 50 2.50 9.05 -0.38
N VAL A 51 3.34 9.62 0.49
CA VAL A 51 4.26 8.85 1.34
C VAL A 51 3.50 7.85 2.21
N TYR A 52 2.44 8.29 2.88
CA TYR A 52 1.57 7.40 3.67
C TYR A 52 0.94 6.30 2.84
N SER A 53 0.39 6.63 1.66
CA SER A 53 -0.20 5.61 0.78
C SER A 53 0.81 4.57 0.32
N ASP A 54 2.06 4.98 0.09
CA ASP A 54 3.12 4.08 -0.34
C ASP A 54 3.64 3.22 0.82
N MET A 55 3.71 3.76 2.04
CA MET A 55 3.99 2.99 3.25
C MET A 55 2.91 1.93 3.49
N MET A 56 1.63 2.30 3.41
CA MET A 56 0.51 1.37 3.58
C MET A 56 0.57 0.23 2.54
N LYS A 57 0.84 0.54 1.27
CA LYS A 57 1.01 -0.49 0.23
C LYS A 57 2.20 -1.41 0.50
N ARG A 58 3.31 -0.90 1.05
CA ARG A 58 4.47 -1.72 1.42
C ARG A 58 4.13 -2.67 2.56
N GLU A 59 3.43 -2.18 3.58
CA GLU A 59 2.97 -2.99 4.71
C GLU A 59 1.95 -4.06 4.27
N GLU A 60 0.97 -3.71 3.42
CA GLU A 60 0.05 -4.68 2.84
C GLU A 60 0.76 -5.76 2.01
N LYS A 61 1.79 -5.38 1.23
CA LYS A 61 2.61 -6.35 0.49
C LYS A 61 3.38 -7.30 1.41
N LYS A 62 3.90 -6.80 2.54
CA LYS A 62 4.55 -7.66 3.55
C LYS A 62 3.56 -8.64 4.17
N LYS A 63 2.38 -8.16 4.59
CA LYS A 63 1.29 -9.00 5.12
C LYS A 63 0.88 -10.10 4.14
N ARG A 64 0.64 -9.76 2.88
CA ARG A 64 0.31 -10.75 1.83
C ARG A 64 1.41 -11.77 1.58
N LYS A 65 2.69 -11.38 1.70
CA LYS A 65 3.82 -12.31 1.55
C LYS A 65 3.91 -13.28 2.73
N LEU A 66 3.63 -12.82 3.94
CA LEU A 66 3.56 -13.66 5.14
C LEU A 66 2.39 -14.64 5.04
N GLU A 67 1.18 -14.17 4.69
CA GLU A 67 0.01 -15.03 4.47
C GLU A 67 0.26 -16.09 3.37
N ARG A 68 0.98 -15.75 2.29
CA ARG A 68 1.35 -16.71 1.24
C ARG A 68 2.42 -17.71 1.66
N ALA A 69 3.30 -17.33 2.59
CA ALA A 69 4.35 -18.21 3.10
C ALA A 69 3.73 -19.29 4.01
N ASP A 70 2.74 -18.93 4.82
CA ASP A 70 1.98 -19.89 5.64
C ASP A 70 1.02 -20.76 4.80
N ALA A 71 0.50 -20.24 3.68
CA ALA A 71 -0.45 -20.96 2.83
C ALA A 71 0.17 -21.82 1.71
N ALA A 72 1.51 -21.96 1.63
CA ALA A 72 2.14 -22.73 0.55
C ALA A 72 1.93 -24.25 0.75
N PRO A 73 1.15 -24.95 -0.10
CA PRO A 73 1.11 -26.40 -0.05
C PRO A 73 2.46 -26.93 -0.55
N LYS A 74 3.07 -27.82 0.23
CA LYS A 74 4.28 -28.58 -0.15
C LYS A 74 3.96 -29.52 -1.32
N ILE A 75 3.81 -28.98 -2.53
CA ILE A 75 3.69 -29.81 -3.74
C ILE A 75 5.09 -30.30 -4.08
N LYS A 76 5.48 -31.42 -3.46
CA LYS A 76 6.63 -32.23 -3.87
C LYS A 76 6.41 -32.62 -5.33
N LYS A 77 7.10 -31.95 -6.26
CA LYS A 77 7.12 -32.34 -7.67
C LYS A 77 7.74 -33.75 -7.75
N ALA A 78 6.89 -34.75 -7.97
CA ALA A 78 7.33 -36.11 -8.27
C ALA A 78 8.17 -36.07 -9.56
N LYS A 79 9.44 -36.45 -9.43
CA LYS A 79 10.40 -36.55 -10.53
C LYS A 79 9.94 -37.72 -11.42
N LYS A 80 9.25 -37.44 -12.54
CA LYS A 80 8.96 -38.45 -13.56
C LYS A 80 10.29 -38.93 -14.15
N VAL A 81 10.73 -40.10 -13.70
CA VAL A 81 11.83 -40.86 -14.32
C VAL A 81 11.36 -41.26 -15.72
N LYS A 82 11.97 -40.70 -16.76
CA LYS A 82 11.82 -41.20 -18.14
C LYS A 82 12.55 -42.54 -18.21
N LYS A 83 11.80 -43.64 -18.41
CA LYS A 83 12.38 -44.93 -18.81
C LYS A 83 13.06 -44.77 -20.18
N PRO A 84 14.28 -45.29 -20.39
CA PRO A 84 14.84 -45.41 -21.72
C PRO A 84 14.07 -46.50 -22.48
N ALA A 85 13.61 -46.17 -23.69
CA ALA A 85 13.10 -47.16 -24.63
C ALA A 85 14.30 -47.94 -25.17
N LEU A 86 14.31 -49.25 -24.91
CA LEU A 86 15.21 -50.19 -25.57
C LEU A 86 14.76 -50.23 -27.03
N ALA A 87 15.56 -49.67 -27.94
CA ALA A 87 15.39 -49.90 -29.36
C ALA A 87 15.99 -51.26 -29.68
N GLU A 88 15.13 -52.24 -29.97
CA GLU A 88 15.49 -53.39 -30.79
C GLU A 88 16.00 -52.88 -32.15
N ALA A 89 17.27 -53.13 -32.44
CA ALA A 89 17.79 -53.21 -33.80
C ALA A 89 19.17 -53.89 -33.75
N MET A 90 19.18 -55.22 -33.74
CA MET A 90 20.05 -56.11 -34.52
C MET A 90 19.74 -57.57 -34.18
#